data_AF-A0A496TKR9-F1
#
_entry.id   AF-A0A496TKR9-F1
#
_cell.length_a   1.000
_cell.length_b   1.000
_cell.length_c   1.000
_cell.angle_alpha   90.00
_cell.angle_beta   90.00
_cell.angle_gamma   90.00
#
_symmetry.space_group_name_H-M   'P 1'
#
loop_
_entity.id
_entity.type
_entity.pdbx_description
1 polymer ?
#
loop_
_entity_poly.entity_id
_entity_poly.type
_entity_poly.pdbx_seq_one_letter_code
_entity_poly.pdbx_strand_id
1 'polypeptide(L)'
;SEEGLSLAEVPGDNTTSVSQALELALSVQDAVNLLDEREQLQGTRELIFVTHSRTRYVIRYFKAFAQRVTLVLVVPPGKTYRAHTNRIIRAIKNISKL
;
A
#
# COMPACT_ATOMS: atom_id res chain seq x y z
N SER A 1 -0.65 1.11 -9.93
CA SER A 1 -0.77 -0.09 -10.80
C SER A 1 0.48 -0.93 -10.62
N GLU A 2 0.65 -2.02 -11.39
CA GLU A 2 1.93 -2.76 -11.47
C GLU A 2 3.09 -1.85 -11.91
N GLU A 3 2.81 -0.88 -12.76
CA GLU A 3 3.76 0.11 -13.27
C GLU A 3 4.02 1.26 -12.27
N GLY A 4 3.42 1.20 -11.07
CA GLY A 4 3.58 2.26 -10.08
C GLY A 4 2.77 3.53 -10.35
N LEU A 5 1.94 3.55 -11.40
CA LEU A 5 1.06 4.68 -11.69
C LEU A 5 -0.05 4.80 -10.65
N SER A 6 -0.26 6.02 -10.15
CA SER A 6 -1.35 6.31 -9.21
C SER A 6 -2.69 6.14 -9.90
N LEU A 7 -3.55 5.27 -9.35
CA LEU A 7 -4.92 5.07 -9.83
C LEU A 7 -5.88 6.07 -9.18
N ALA A 8 -5.58 6.49 -7.95
CA ALA A 8 -6.35 7.44 -7.17
C ALA A 8 -5.49 7.97 -6.04
N GLU A 9 -5.65 9.26 -5.72
CA GLU A 9 -4.96 9.93 -4.64
C GLU A 9 -5.96 10.72 -3.80
N VAL A 10 -5.81 10.64 -2.48
CA VAL A 10 -6.56 11.47 -1.54
C VAL A 10 -5.54 12.17 -0.65
N PRO A 11 -5.29 13.47 -0.85
CA PRO A 11 -4.34 14.21 -0.02
C PRO A 11 -4.87 14.30 1.42
N GLY A 12 -3.98 14.15 2.40
CA GLY A 12 -4.26 14.41 3.81
C GLY A 12 -3.78 15.79 4.24
N ASP A 13 -4.30 16.30 5.35
CA ASP A 13 -4.03 17.67 5.87
C ASP A 13 -2.57 17.95 6.26
N ASN A 14 -1.68 16.94 6.29
CA ASN A 14 -0.32 17.09 6.78
C ASN A 14 0.74 16.67 5.74
N THR A 15 1.47 17.67 5.24
CA THR A 15 2.92 17.81 4.92
C THR A 15 3.83 16.64 4.55
N THR A 16 3.41 15.38 4.60
CA THR A 16 4.14 14.26 4.01
C THR A 16 3.75 14.23 2.54
N SER A 17 4.65 14.63 1.65
CA SER A 17 4.32 14.64 0.23
C SER A 17 3.95 13.21 -0.17
N VAL A 18 2.80 13.04 -0.82
CA VAL A 18 2.38 11.75 -1.37
C VAL A 18 3.49 11.15 -2.25
N SER A 19 4.33 12.00 -2.84
CA SER A 19 5.59 11.66 -3.52
C SER A 19 6.51 10.76 -2.68
N GLN A 20 6.80 11.09 -1.42
CA GLN A 20 7.72 10.30 -0.58
C GLN A 20 7.19 8.89 -0.30
N ALA A 21 5.89 8.78 -0.05
CA ALA A 21 5.25 7.49 0.20
C ALA A 21 5.21 6.62 -1.07
N LEU A 22 4.99 7.25 -2.23
CA LEU A 22 5.03 6.60 -3.53
C LEU A 22 6.45 6.15 -3.90
N GLU A 23 7.45 7.03 -3.76
CA GLU A 23 8.87 6.73 -3.99
C GLU A 23 9.33 5.56 -3.13
N LEU A 24 8.96 5.54 -1.84
CA LEU A 24 9.25 4.43 -0.95
C LEU A 24 8.62 3.13 -1.47
N ALA A 25 7.36 3.16 -1.90
CA ALA A 25 6.68 1.99 -2.44
C ALA A 25 7.34 1.45 -3.71
N LEU A 26 7.78 2.34 -4.60
CA LEU A 26 8.51 1.99 -5.82
C LEU A 26 9.88 1.37 -5.49
N SER A 27 10.62 1.98 -4.55
CA SER A 27 11.98 1.53 -4.18
C SER A 27 12.05 0.11 -3.63
N VAL A 28 10.93 -0.43 -3.12
CA VAL A 28 10.86 -1.77 -2.53
C VAL A 28 10.07 -2.76 -3.38
N GLN A 29 9.59 -2.34 -4.56
CA GLN A 29 8.75 -3.17 -5.43
C GLN A 29 9.49 -4.41 -5.93
N ASP A 30 10.77 -4.29 -6.30
CA ASP A 30 11.58 -5.42 -6.76
C ASP A 30 11.84 -6.43 -5.64
N ALA A 31 12.14 -5.95 -4.43
CA ALA A 31 12.29 -6.82 -3.26
C ALA A 31 11.00 -7.60 -2.98
N VAL A 32 9.85 -6.95 -3.14
CA VAL A 32 8.54 -7.59 -2.97
C VAL A 32 8.28 -8.64 -4.05
N ASN A 33 8.62 -8.34 -5.31
CA ASN A 33 8.49 -9.30 -6.41
C ASN A 33 9.34 -10.55 -6.15
N LEU A 34 10.59 -10.38 -5.69
CA LEU A 34 11.48 -11.49 -5.32
C LEU A 34 10.93 -12.35 -4.17
N LEU A 35 10.25 -11.71 -3.19
CA LEU A 35 9.62 -12.42 -2.09
C LEU A 35 8.39 -13.21 -2.51
N ASP A 36 7.63 -12.70 -3.48
CA ASP A 36 6.44 -13.37 -4.01
C ASP A 36 6.81 -14.54 -4.96
N GLU A 37 7.84 -14.39 -5.79
CA GLU A 37 8.33 -15.43 -6.72
C GLU A 37 8.75 -16.72 -6.01
N ARG A 38 9.24 -16.61 -4.78
CA ARG A 38 9.74 -17.77 -4.04
C ARG A 38 8.63 -18.60 -3.41
N GLU A 39 7.35 -18.20 -3.48
CA GLU A 39 6.18 -18.80 -2.81
C GLU A 39 6.34 -19.11 -1.30
N GLN A 40 7.50 -18.80 -0.70
CA GLN A 40 7.86 -19.05 0.69
C GLN A 40 7.07 -18.16 1.65
N LEU A 41 6.56 -17.04 1.14
CA LEU A 41 5.59 -16.20 1.81
C LEU A 41 4.29 -16.34 1.03
N GLN A 42 3.24 -16.91 1.65
CA GLN A 42 1.89 -16.90 1.08
C GLN A 42 1.37 -15.44 0.99
N GLY A 43 1.84 -14.73 -0.04
CA GLY A 43 1.61 -13.33 -0.35
C GLY A 43 2.17 -12.39 0.71
N THR A 44 3.19 -11.59 0.37
CA THR A 44 3.52 -10.42 1.19
C THR A 44 2.34 -9.45 1.16
N ARG A 45 1.48 -9.49 2.17
CA ARG A 45 0.22 -8.70 2.20
C ARG A 45 0.46 -7.25 2.63
N GLU A 46 1.57 -7.00 3.32
CA GLU A 46 1.80 -5.75 4.02
C GLU A 46 3.29 -5.53 4.33
N LEU A 47 3.80 -4.34 4.00
CA LEU A 47 5.05 -3.78 4.49
C LEU A 47 4.77 -2.54 5.35
N ILE A 48 5.53 -2.36 6.42
CA ILE A 48 5.37 -1.23 7.33
C ILE A 48 6.75 -0.61 7.59
N PHE A 49 6.91 0.65 7.20
CA PHE A 49 8.09 1.45 7.54
C PHE A 49 7.72 2.41 8.66
N VAL A 50 8.52 2.41 9.72
CA VAL A 50 8.29 3.25 10.90
C VAL A 50 9.38 4.31 10.97
N THR A 51 8.99 5.58 10.98
CA THR A 51 9.94 6.69 11.16
C THR A 51 10.31 6.88 12.63
N HIS A 52 11.36 7.67 12.87
CA HIS A 52 11.72 8.15 14.21
C HIS A 52 10.55 8.87 14.91
N SER A 53 9.73 9.62 14.15
CA SER A 53 8.52 10.28 14.66
C SER A 53 7.34 9.33 14.91
N ARG A 54 7.52 8.01 14.75
CA ARG A 54 6.49 6.96 14.86
C ARG A 54 5.36 7.06 13.82
N THR A 55 5.55 7.86 12.78
CA THR A 55 4.71 7.80 11.58
C THR A 55 4.96 6.48 10.87
N ARG A 56 3.90 5.83 10.40
CA ARG A 56 3.98 4.57 9.66
C ARG A 56 3.62 4.77 8.21
N TYR A 57 4.49 4.35 7.31
CA TYR A 57 4.15 4.14 5.90
C TYR A 57 3.75 2.68 5.74
N VAL A 58 2.48 2.47 5.42
CA VAL A 58 1.91 1.14 5.27
C VAL A 58 1.67 0.90 3.79
N ILE A 59 2.26 -0.17 3.27
CA ILE A 59 2.13 -0.57 1.88
C ILE A 59 1.45 -1.93 1.85
N ARG A 60 0.28 -2.03 1.21
CA ARG A 60 -0.49 -3.26 1.14
C ARG A 60 -0.71 -3.68 -0.30
N TYR A 61 -0.40 -4.94 -0.58
CA TYR A 61 -0.57 -5.53 -1.90
C TYR A 61 -1.82 -6.40 -1.93
N PHE A 62 -2.61 -6.26 -3.00
CA PHE A 62 -3.79 -7.09 -3.23
C PHE A 62 -4.10 -7.19 -4.73
N LYS A 63 -4.84 -8.22 -5.13
CA LYS A 63 -5.34 -8.34 -6.50
C LYS A 63 -6.70 -7.65 -6.64
N ALA A 64 -6.85 -6.83 -7.68
CA ALA A 64 -8.10 -6.22 -8.14
C ALA A 64 -7.95 -5.83 -9.62
N PHE A 65 -9.04 -5.78 -10.38
CA PHE A 65 -9.05 -5.46 -11.82
C PHE A 65 -8.12 -6.36 -12.65
N ALA A 66 -8.10 -7.66 -12.33
CA ALA A 66 -7.18 -8.65 -12.92
C ALA A 66 -5.68 -8.34 -12.81
N GLN A 67 -5.27 -7.35 -12.02
CA GLN A 67 -3.88 -6.93 -11.83
C GLN A 67 -3.50 -6.83 -10.35
N ARG A 68 -2.20 -6.68 -10.06
CA ARG A 68 -1.72 -6.32 -8.72
C ARG A 68 -1.97 -4.83 -8.46
N VAL A 69 -2.54 -4.53 -7.30
CA VAL A 69 -2.78 -3.17 -6.82
C VAL A 69 -2.05 -2.96 -5.50
N THR A 70 -1.42 -1.79 -5.38
CA THR A 70 -0.70 -1.34 -4.20
C THR A 70 -1.50 -0.22 -3.53
N LEU A 71 -1.83 -0.40 -2.26
CA LEU A 71 -2.42 0.64 -1.41
C LEU A 71 -1.36 1.19 -0.47
N VAL A 72 -1.07 2.48 -0.57
CA VAL A 72 -0.11 3.18 0.28
C VAL A 72 -0.86 4.08 1.27
N LEU A 73 -0.48 4.03 2.55
CA LEU A 73 -1.03 4.91 3.59
C LEU A 73 0.07 5.50 4.44
N VAL A 74 -0.08 6.79 4.77
CA VAL A 74 0.69 7.46 5.82
C VAL A 74 -0.18 7.52 7.07
N VAL A 75 0.27 6.87 8.15
CA VAL A 75 -0.49 6.73 9.38
C VAL A 75 0.23 7.47 10.52
N PRO A 76 -0.38 8.55 11.05
CA PRO A 76 0.19 9.27 12.17
C PRO A 76 0.36 8.41 13.44
N PRO A 77 1.20 8.87 14.38
CA PRO A 77 1.30 8.27 15.71
C PRO A 77 -0.08 8.21 16.39
N GLY A 78 -0.34 7.12 17.12
CA GLY A 78 -1.60 6.95 17.87
C GLY A 78 -2.84 6.61 17.03
N LYS A 79 -2.77 6.60 15.70
CA LYS A 79 -3.90 6.20 14.82
C LYS A 79 -3.86 4.72 14.46
N THR A 80 -5.02 4.11 14.21
CA THR A 80 -5.13 2.73 13.72
C THR A 80 -5.61 2.71 12.28
N TYR A 81 -5.06 1.82 11.45
CA TYR A 81 -5.36 1.83 10.01
C TYR A 81 -5.95 0.50 9.48
N ARG A 82 -5.80 -0.63 10.20
CA ARG A 82 -6.15 -1.96 9.70
C ARG A 82 -7.64 -2.09 9.29
N ALA A 83 -8.56 -1.64 10.14
CA ALA A 83 -9.99 -1.72 9.85
C ALA A 83 -10.37 -0.87 8.62
N HIS A 84 -9.83 0.35 8.56
CA HIS A 84 -10.09 1.29 7.46
C HIS A 84 -9.55 0.76 6.12
N THR A 85 -8.30 0.28 6.11
CA THR A 85 -7.67 -0.29 4.90
C THR A 85 -8.38 -1.56 4.43
N ASN A 86 -8.80 -2.44 5.34
CA ASN A 86 -9.58 -3.61 4.97
C ASN A 86 -10.92 -3.24 4.31
N ARG A 87 -11.58 -2.18 4.79
CA ARG A 87 -12.82 -1.68 4.18
C ARG A 87 -12.57 -1.14 2.77
N ILE A 88 -11.51 -0.36 2.56
CA ILE A 88 -11.12 0.16 1.24
C ILE A 88 -10.83 -0.99 0.27
N ILE A 89 -9.99 -1.95 0.67
CA ILE A 89 -9.62 -3.09 -0.18
C ILE A 89 -10.87 -3.88 -0.59
N ARG A 90 -11.83 -4.10 0.33
CA ARG A 90 -13.09 -4.79 -0.01
C ARG A 90 -13.92 -3.98 -1.00
N ALA A 91 -14.05 -2.68 -0.81
CA ALA A 91 -14.78 -1.82 -1.74
C ALA A 91 -14.18 -1.86 -3.14
N ILE A 92 -12.85 -1.70 -3.25
CA ILE A 92 -12.13 -1.78 -4.53
C ILE A 92 -12.32 -3.14 -5.19
N LYS A 93 -12.18 -4.24 -4.44
CA LYS A 93 -12.40 -5.60 -4.97
C LYS A 93 -13.82 -5.85 -5.44
N ASN A 94 -14.81 -5.20 -4.83
CA ASN A 94 -16.20 -5.32 -5.27
C ASN A 94 -16.41 -4.54 -6.57
N ILE A 95 -15.86 -3.33 -6.66
CA ILE A 95 -15.90 -2.52 -7.90
C ILE A 95 -15.20 -3.25 -9.04
N SER A 96 -14.07 -3.91 -8.75
CA SER A 96 -13.30 -4.58 -9.79
C SER A 96 -13.87 -5.89 -10.32
N LYS A 97 -15.01 -6.34 -9.78
CA LYS A 97 -15.75 -7.50 -10.26
C LYS A 97 -16.91 -7.09 -11.18
N LEU A 98 -17.28 -5.81 -11.16
CA LEU A 98 -18.18 -5.19 -12.13
C LEU A 98 -17.45 -5.06 -13.45
#